data_AF-A0A5J5IMF6-F1
#
_entry.id   AF-A0A5J5IMF6-F1
#
_cell.length_a   1.000
_cell.length_b   1.000
_cell.length_c   1.000
_cell.angle_alpha   90.00
_cell.angle_beta   90.00
_cell.angle_gamma   90.00
#
_symmetry.space_group_name_H-M   'P 1'
#
loop_
_entity.id
_entity.type
_entity.pdbx_description
1 polymer ?
#
loop_
_entity_poly.entity_id
_entity_poly.type
_entity_poly.pdbx_seq_one_letter_code
_entity_poly.pdbx_strand_id
1 'polypeptide(L)'
;MTAASSGNLKVLESTLTYDNSLKIKNWIYTFPDALEGYVYLTVLNFGNHAANPLKQVVTKIYDPSSGNLLDTWTTNYGNYKVDLNGYLLSGEASGDLQQGIAAFYGKTNFYYSCH
;
A
#
# COMPACT_ATOMS: atom_id res chain seq x y z
N MET A 1 33.85 -1.87 -6.40
CA MET A 1 33.01 -2.30 -5.27
C MET A 1 32.66 -3.75 -5.48
N THR A 2 33.20 -4.64 -4.66
CA THR A 2 32.92 -6.07 -4.67
C THR A 2 31.59 -6.34 -3.98
N ALA A 3 30.59 -6.80 -4.74
CA ALA A 3 29.35 -7.31 -4.19
C ALA A 3 29.64 -8.63 -3.47
N ALA A 4 29.56 -8.63 -2.14
CA ALA A 4 29.72 -9.81 -1.31
C ALA A 4 28.36 -10.18 -0.69
N SER A 5 27.58 -11.02 -1.39
CA SER A 5 27.04 -12.28 -0.86
C SER A 5 26.27 -13.00 -1.98
N SER A 6 26.47 -14.31 -2.08
CA SER A 6 25.59 -15.21 -2.82
C SER A 6 24.30 -15.39 -2.01
N GLY A 7 23.30 -14.55 -2.25
CA GLY A 7 22.00 -14.64 -1.58
C GLY A 7 21.21 -13.34 -1.76
N ASN A 8 19.92 -13.46 -2.02
CA ASN A 8 19.03 -12.30 -2.10
C ASN A 8 19.10 -11.52 -0.78
N LEU A 9 19.36 -10.21 -0.85
CA LEU A 9 19.41 -9.34 0.32
C LEU A 9 18.01 -8.79 0.61
N LYS A 10 17.51 -9.02 1.83
CA LYS A 10 16.26 -8.45 2.29
C LYS A 10 16.48 -6.96 2.56
N VAL A 11 15.83 -6.10 1.78
CA VAL A 11 15.91 -4.64 1.94
C VAL A 11 14.64 -4.07 2.55
N LEU A 12 13.49 -4.69 2.26
CA LEU A 12 12.16 -4.27 2.68
C LEU A 12 11.29 -5.48 3.00
N GLU A 13 10.43 -5.34 4.01
CA GLU A 13 9.32 -6.25 4.27
C GLU A 13 8.11 -5.43 4.69
N SER A 14 6.97 -5.71 4.08
CA SER A 14 5.72 -5.01 4.36
C SER A 14 4.65 -6.00 4.79
N THR A 15 4.01 -5.71 5.92
CA THR A 15 2.85 -6.44 6.40
C THR A 15 1.60 -5.58 6.20
N LEU A 16 0.63 -6.10 5.46
CA LEU A 16 -0.65 -5.44 5.19
C LEU A 16 -1.73 -6.15 6.01
N THR A 17 -2.51 -5.37 6.74
CA THR A 17 -3.72 -5.86 7.42
C THR A 17 -4.93 -5.16 6.82
N TYR A 18 -6.03 -5.89 6.71
CA TYR A 18 -7.25 -5.43 6.08
C TYR A 18 -8.40 -5.37 7.07
N ASP A 19 -9.35 -4.46 6.85
CA ASP A 19 -10.60 -4.43 7.58
C ASP A 19 -11.61 -5.41 6.95
N ASN A 20 -11.75 -6.58 7.57
CA ASN A 20 -12.66 -7.63 7.11
C ASN A 20 -14.14 -7.32 7.35
N SER A 21 -14.47 -6.27 8.11
CA SER A 21 -15.85 -5.85 8.35
C SER A 21 -16.48 -5.11 7.17
N LEU A 22 -15.65 -4.59 6.26
CA LEU A 22 -16.08 -3.80 5.11
C LEU A 22 -15.63 -4.48 3.81
N LYS A 23 -16.58 -4.67 2.87
CA LYS A 23 -16.28 -5.10 1.51
C LYS A 23 -16.43 -3.92 0.57
N ILE A 24 -15.38 -3.67 -0.22
CA ILE A 24 -15.36 -2.61 -1.22
C ILE A 24 -15.11 -3.21 -2.59
N LYS A 25 -15.63 -2.55 -3.63
CA LYS A 25 -15.22 -2.82 -5.00
C LYS A 25 -13.80 -2.30 -5.20
N ASN A 26 -13.03 -3.19 -5.82
CA ASN A 26 -11.62 -3.05 -6.11
C ASN A 26 -11.27 -1.73 -6.80
N TRP A 27 -10.23 -1.05 -6.33
CA TRP A 27 -9.77 0.18 -6.96
C TRP A 27 -8.30 0.54 -6.74
N ILE A 28 -7.76 0.34 -5.54
CA ILE A 28 -6.39 0.75 -5.25
C ILE A 28 -5.51 -0.49 -5.20
N TYR A 29 -4.47 -0.52 -6.01
CA TYR A 29 -3.38 -1.46 -5.84
C TYR A 29 -2.54 -1.06 -4.63
N THR A 30 -2.40 -2.00 -3.70
CA THR A 30 -1.61 -1.84 -2.48
C THR A 30 -0.38 -2.73 -2.60
N PHE A 31 0.58 -2.28 -3.40
CA PHE A 31 1.87 -2.94 -3.58
C PHE A 31 2.94 -2.10 -2.88
N PRO A 32 3.21 -2.35 -1.58
CA PRO A 32 4.21 -1.59 -0.83
C PRO A 32 5.66 -1.94 -1.23
N ASP A 33 5.83 -2.77 -2.26
CA ASP A 33 7.09 -3.14 -2.91
C ASP A 33 7.24 -2.52 -4.31
N ALA A 34 6.22 -1.82 -4.82
CA ALA A 34 6.26 -1.18 -6.13
C ALA A 34 6.99 0.17 -6.08
N LEU A 35 8.32 0.10 -6.13
CA LEU A 35 9.18 1.28 -6.26
C LEU A 35 8.98 1.95 -7.62
N GLU A 36 8.90 3.29 -7.61
CA GLU A 36 8.82 4.24 -8.74
C GLU A 36 7.62 4.10 -9.70
N GLY A 37 6.98 2.93 -9.78
CA GLY A 37 5.87 2.65 -10.69
C GLY A 37 4.47 2.90 -10.12
N TYR A 38 4.35 3.33 -8.86
CA TYR A 38 3.08 3.35 -8.14
C TYR A 38 1.99 4.19 -8.83
N VAL A 39 2.38 5.28 -9.51
CA VAL A 39 1.46 6.12 -10.29
C VAL A 39 0.86 5.39 -11.49
N TYR A 40 1.56 4.39 -12.03
CA TYR A 40 1.09 3.57 -13.15
C TYR A 40 0.24 2.38 -12.68
N LEU A 41 0.35 1.98 -11.41
CA LEU A 41 -0.47 0.90 -10.86
C LEU A 41 -1.96 1.26 -10.95
N THR A 42 -2.34 2.53 -10.79
CA THR A 42 -3.75 2.94 -10.89
C THR A 42 -4.33 2.84 -12.30
N VAL A 43 -3.48 2.73 -13.33
CA VAL A 43 -3.88 2.67 -14.75
C VAL A 43 -3.77 1.26 -15.31
N LEU A 44 -2.88 0.44 -14.75
CA LEU A 44 -2.54 -0.90 -15.24
C LEU A 44 -3.09 -1.98 -14.31
N ASN A 45 -3.76 -2.98 -14.88
CA ASN A 45 -4.39 -4.05 -14.11
C ASN A 45 -3.35 -5.12 -13.71
N PHE A 46 -2.63 -4.89 -12.61
CA PHE A 46 -1.67 -5.83 -12.01
C PHE A 46 -2.35 -6.84 -11.09
N GLY A 47 -3.14 -7.75 -11.67
CA GLY A 47 -3.74 -8.87 -10.96
C GLY A 47 -4.94 -8.49 -10.08
N ASN A 48 -5.26 -9.34 -9.09
CA ASN A 48 -6.46 -9.19 -8.28
C ASN A 48 -6.25 -8.18 -7.15
N HIS A 49 -7.02 -7.10 -7.20
CA HIS A 49 -7.15 -6.18 -6.08
C HIS A 49 -7.83 -6.83 -4.86
N ALA A 50 -7.48 -6.37 -3.66
CA ALA A 50 -8.12 -6.78 -2.42
C ALA A 50 -9.57 -6.26 -2.33
N ALA A 51 -10.50 -7.14 -1.95
CA ALA A 51 -11.91 -6.81 -1.76
C ALA A 51 -12.22 -6.16 -0.40
N ASN A 52 -11.23 -6.09 0.48
CA ASN A 52 -11.30 -5.43 1.78
C ASN A 52 -10.34 -4.24 1.79
N PRO A 53 -10.73 -3.10 2.40
CA PRO A 53 -9.84 -1.97 2.51
C PRO A 53 -8.70 -2.26 3.49
N LEU A 54 -7.58 -1.55 3.31
CA LEU A 54 -6.48 -1.59 4.27
C LEU A 54 -6.93 -1.11 5.64
N LYS A 55 -6.32 -1.65 6.68
CA LYS A 55 -6.42 -1.15 8.05
C LYS A 55 -5.08 -0.60 8.50
N GLN A 56 -4.00 -1.30 8.18
CA GLN A 56 -2.65 -0.88 8.52
C GLN A 56 -1.64 -1.49 7.56
N VAL A 57 -0.60 -0.72 7.26
CA VAL A 57 0.63 -1.21 6.63
C VAL A 57 1.79 -0.94 7.58
N VAL A 58 2.60 -1.97 7.80
CA VAL A 58 3.86 -1.86 8.56
C VAL A 58 4.99 -2.30 7.66
N THR A 59 5.92 -1.39 7.37
CA THR A 59 7.06 -1.64 6.49
C THR A 59 8.36 -1.53 7.29
N LYS A 60 9.17 -2.57 7.24
CA LYS A 60 10.48 -2.67 7.88
C LYS A 60 11.57 -2.51 6.85
N ILE A 61 12.53 -1.66 7.14
CA ILE A 61 13.68 -1.36 6.27
C ILE A 61 14.92 -1.97 6.88
N TYR A 62 15.70 -2.67 6.08
CA TYR A 62 16.88 -3.39 6.55
C TYR A 62 18.15 -2.84 5.90
N ASP A 63 19.24 -2.83 6.65
CA ASP A 63 20.57 -2.55 6.11
C ASP A 63 21.02 -3.75 5.28
N PRO A 64 21.23 -3.60 3.96
CA PRO A 64 21.65 -4.71 3.12
C PRO A 64 23.04 -5.26 3.47
N SER A 65 23.88 -4.48 4.17
CA SER A 65 25.23 -4.90 4.55
C SER A 65 25.26 -5.69 5.85
N SER A 66 24.39 -5.39 6.81
CA SER A 66 24.37 -6.01 8.14
C SER A 66 23.13 -6.88 8.41
N GLY A 67 22.07 -6.75 7.62
CA GLY A 67 20.77 -7.39 7.82
C GLY A 67 19.97 -6.82 8.99
N ASN A 68 20.47 -5.78 9.66
CA ASN A 68 19.81 -5.16 10.80
C ASN A 68 18.62 -4.31 10.37
N LEU A 69 17.61 -4.22 11.24
CA LEU A 69 16.49 -3.30 11.07
C LEU A 69 17.02 -1.86 11.20
N LEU A 70 16.82 -1.06 10.15
CA LEU A 70 17.14 0.37 10.12
C LEU A 70 15.97 1.23 10.56
N ASP A 71 14.76 0.90 10.08
CA ASP A 71 13.58 1.73 10.29
C ASP A 71 12.29 0.90 10.21
N THR A 72 11.20 1.44 10.74
CA THR A 72 9.85 0.88 10.64
C THR A 72 8.83 1.97 10.39
N TRP A 73 8.17 1.91 9.24
CA TRP A 73 7.10 2.81 8.86
C TRP A 73 5.75 2.17 9.18
N THR A 74 4.90 2.90 9.89
CA THR A 74 3.56 2.45 10.22
C THR A 74 2.52 3.43 9.69
N THR A 75 1.62 2.95 8.85
CA THR A 75 0.51 3.74 8.31
C THR A 75 -0.81 3.09 8.65
N ASN A 76 -1.71 3.85 9.27
CA ASN A 76 -3.06 3.41 9.59
C ASN A 76 -4.04 3.98 8.58
N TYR A 77 -5.01 3.17 8.19
CA TYR A 77 -6.05 3.54 7.23
C TYR A 77 -7.43 3.35 7.85
N GLY A 78 -8.36 4.22 7.49
CA GLY A 78 -9.72 4.19 8.03
C GLY A 78 -10.62 5.26 7.45
N ASN A 79 -11.70 5.56 8.19
CA ASN A 79 -12.73 6.55 7.82
C ASN A 79 -13.24 6.38 6.38
N TYR A 80 -13.36 5.13 5.95
CA TYR A 80 -13.83 4.77 4.63
C TYR A 80 -15.29 5.15 4.44
N LYS A 81 -15.59 5.77 3.31
CA LYS A 81 -16.96 5.98 2.84
C LYS A 81 -17.16 5.19 1.56
N VAL A 82 -18.27 4.49 1.48
CA VAL A 82 -18.62 3.62 0.35
C VAL A 82 -20.00 4.01 -0.14
N ASP A 83 -20.22 4.00 -1.44
CA ASP A 83 -21.54 4.22 -2.03
C ASP A 83 -22.43 2.97 -1.92
N LEU A 84 -23.69 3.09 -2.36
CA LEU A 84 -24.64 1.96 -2.35
C LEU A 84 -24.25 0.80 -3.29
N ASN A 85 -23.35 1.05 -4.26
CA ASN A 85 -22.88 0.06 -5.22
C ASN A 85 -21.56 -0.61 -4.80
N GLY A 86 -21.01 -0.24 -3.65
CA GLY A 86 -19.76 -0.76 -3.10
C GLY A 86 -18.49 -0.02 -3.51
N TYR A 87 -18.59 1.12 -4.21
CA TYR A 87 -17.43 1.92 -4.61
C TYR A 87 -16.94 2.84 -3.49
N LEU A 88 -15.62 2.96 -3.33
CA LEU A 88 -15.01 3.77 -2.29
C LEU A 88 -15.09 5.26 -2.66
N LEU A 89 -15.73 6.10 -1.84
CA LEU A 89 -15.89 7.54 -2.08
C LEU A 89 -14.85 8.40 -1.35
N SER A 90 -14.31 7.90 -0.24
CA SER A 90 -13.19 8.53 0.47
C SER A 90 -12.55 7.55 1.43
N GLY A 91 -11.29 7.79 1.76
CA GLY A 91 -10.61 7.15 2.89
C GLY A 91 -9.60 8.11 3.51
N GLU A 92 -9.12 7.77 4.69
CA GLU A 92 -8.08 8.53 5.38
C GLU A 92 -6.91 7.63 5.73
N ALA A 93 -5.69 8.13 5.53
CA ALA A 93 -4.46 7.48 6.00
C ALA A 93 -3.62 8.45 6.85
N SER A 94 -2.93 7.90 7.85
CA SER A 94 -2.09 8.67 8.78
C SER A 94 -0.90 7.84 9.27
N GLY A 95 0.19 8.50 9.64
CA GLY A 95 1.41 7.87 10.14
C GLY A 95 2.60 8.17 9.22
N ASP A 96 3.32 7.14 8.80
CA ASP A 96 4.41 7.28 7.84
C ASP A 96 3.89 7.19 6.40
N LEU A 97 4.65 7.72 5.44
CA LEU A 97 4.36 7.55 4.02
C LEU A 97 4.93 6.22 3.52
N GLN A 98 4.10 5.43 2.82
CA GLN A 98 4.53 4.15 2.23
C GLN A 98 5.02 4.33 0.80
N GLN A 99 6.20 3.80 0.50
CA GLN A 99 6.75 3.76 -0.86
C GLN A 99 6.04 2.65 -1.65
N GLY A 100 5.06 3.01 -2.48
CA GLY A 100 4.29 2.05 -3.30
C GLY A 100 2.77 2.22 -3.23
N ILE A 101 2.28 3.07 -2.32
CA ILE A 101 0.85 3.37 -2.23
C ILE A 101 0.56 4.71 -2.92
N ALA A 102 -0.09 4.62 -4.08
CA ALA A 102 -0.34 5.76 -4.93
C ALA A 102 -1.36 6.73 -4.33
N ALA A 103 -0.88 7.93 -3.97
CA ALA A 103 -1.71 9.09 -3.66
C ALA A 103 -2.82 8.86 -2.62
N PHE A 104 -2.68 7.88 -1.73
CA PHE A 104 -3.60 7.63 -0.63
C PHE A 104 -2.92 7.96 0.70
N TYR A 105 -2.91 9.26 1.02
CA TYR A 105 -2.41 9.77 2.28
C TYR A 105 -3.21 10.98 2.76
N GLY A 106 -3.37 11.15 4.07
CA GLY A 106 -4.35 12.08 4.62
C GLY A 106 -5.76 11.72 4.14
N LYS A 107 -6.64 12.72 4.02
CA LYS A 107 -7.99 12.52 3.46
C LYS A 107 -7.96 12.52 1.95
N THR A 108 -8.27 11.38 1.36
CA THR A 108 -8.34 11.19 -0.09
C THR A 108 -9.78 11.01 -0.51
N ASN A 109 -10.23 11.84 -1.45
CA ASN A 109 -11.54 11.72 -2.09
C ASN A 109 -11.37 11.19 -3.50
N PHE A 110 -12.45 10.60 -3.97
CA PHE A 110 -12.34 9.49 -4.88
C PHE A 110 -13.54 9.58 -5.83
N TYR A 111 -13.26 9.73 -7.12
CA TYR A 111 -14.26 10.01 -8.14
C TYR A 111 -14.15 9.00 -9.28
N TYR A 112 -15.28 8.42 -9.66
CA TYR A 112 -15.37 7.45 -10.75
C TYR A 112 -16.17 8.07 -11.90
N SER A 113 -15.60 8.01 -13.11
CA SER A 113 -16.34 8.31 -14.34
C SER A 113 -16.71 6.99 -15.00
N CYS A 114 -18.01 6.67 -15.02
CA CYS A 114 -18.52 5.59 -15.84
C CYS A 114 -18.72 6.13 -17.26
N HIS A 115 -17.90 5.69 -18.21
CA HIS A 115 -18.15 5.87 -19.64
C HIS A 115 -18.78 4.60 -20.22
#